data_AF-A0A2G9TG64-F1
#
_entry.id   AF-A0A2G9TG64-F1
#
_cell.length_a   1.000
_cell.length_b   1.000
_cell.length_c   1.000
_cell.angle_alpha   90.00
_cell.angle_beta   90.00
_cell.angle_gamma   90.00
#
_symmetry.space_group_name_H-M   'P 1'
#
loop_
_entity.id
_entity.type
_entity.pdbx_description
1 polymer ?
#
loop_
_entity_poly.entity_id
_entity_poly.type
_entity_poly.pdbx_seq_one_letter_code
_entity_poly.pdbx_strand_id
1 'polypeptide(L)'
;MNSASSPWGRDLAVMCNVQPIQMHQLKNRSSMYKAKKNRELMESQDNHENKLLLHLTHPLRIGDCAGGHRLENRGKNRDVMVVP
;
A
#
# COMPACT_ATOMS: atom_id res chain seq x y z
N MET A 1 -17.66 -19.55 13.43
CA MET A 1 -17.74 -18.75 12.19
C MET A 1 -16.34 -18.20 11.93
N ASN A 2 -15.61 -18.82 11.00
CA ASN A 2 -14.22 -18.46 10.73
C ASN A 2 -14.20 -17.17 9.90
N SER A 3 -13.70 -16.10 10.49
CA SER A 3 -13.38 -14.86 9.78
C SER A 3 -12.26 -15.14 8.78
N ALA A 4 -12.58 -15.11 7.49
CA ALA A 4 -11.58 -15.15 6.44
C ALA A 4 -10.65 -13.93 6.58
N SER A 5 -9.43 -14.17 7.04
CA SER A 5 -8.34 -13.21 7.00
C SER A 5 -7.91 -13.04 5.54
N SER A 6 -8.19 -11.87 4.96
CA SER A 6 -7.61 -11.46 3.67
C SER A 6 -6.08 -11.44 3.81
N PRO A 7 -5.31 -12.21 3.01
CA PRO A 7 -3.86 -12.39 3.20
C PRO A 7 -3.01 -11.15 2.92
N TRP A 8 -3.59 -10.11 2.30
CA TRP A 8 -2.81 -9.09 1.60
C TRP A 8 -2.74 -7.73 2.29
N GLY A 9 -3.49 -7.52 3.39
CA GLY A 9 -3.64 -6.17 3.96
C GLY A 9 -3.47 -6.05 5.47
N ARG A 10 -3.88 -7.06 6.24
CA ARG A 10 -3.81 -6.99 7.72
C ARG A 10 -2.42 -7.30 8.26
N ASP A 11 -1.68 -8.19 7.61
CA ASP A 11 -0.39 -8.67 8.11
C ASP A 11 0.72 -7.62 7.92
N LEU A 12 0.70 -6.87 6.80
CA LEU A 12 1.69 -5.81 6.51
C LEU A 12 1.64 -4.67 7.53
N ALA A 13 0.44 -4.21 7.92
CA ALA A 13 0.28 -3.13 8.89
C ALA A 13 0.82 -3.52 10.28
N VAL A 14 0.60 -4.78 10.68
CA VAL A 14 1.12 -5.34 11.93
C VAL A 14 2.65 -5.45 11.87
N MET A 15 3.22 -5.89 10.74
CA MET A 15 4.67 -6.01 10.54
C MET A 15 5.40 -4.67 10.53
N CYS A 16 4.75 -3.58 10.08
CA CYS A 16 5.31 -2.23 10.15
C CYS A 16 5.23 -1.58 11.54
N ASN A 17 4.57 -2.23 12.52
CA ASN A 17 4.21 -1.64 13.82
C ASN A 17 3.50 -0.29 13.70
N VAL A 18 2.76 -0.09 12.60
CA VAL A 18 1.99 1.14 12.34
C VAL A 18 0.59 0.93 12.87
N GLN A 19 0.23 1.71 13.89
CA GLN A 19 -1.12 1.68 14.44
C GLN A 19 -2.09 2.45 13.52
N PRO A 20 -3.30 1.93 13.29
CA PRO A 20 -4.32 2.68 12.57
C PRO A 20 -4.56 4.06 13.21
N ILE A 21 -4.64 5.08 12.37
CA ILE A 21 -4.90 6.45 12.85
C ILE A 21 -6.37 6.53 13.26
N GLN A 22 -6.63 7.00 14.48
CA GLN A 22 -8.00 7.16 14.95
C GLN A 22 -8.69 8.30 14.18
N MET A 23 -9.98 8.13 13.87
CA MET A 23 -10.74 9.08 13.04
C MET A 23 -10.64 10.53 13.50
N HIS A 24 -10.67 10.78 14.82
CA HIS A 24 -10.60 12.14 15.37
C HIS A 24 -9.22 12.79 15.20
N GLN A 25 -8.16 12.01 14.98
CA GLN A 25 -6.78 12.48 14.79
C GLN A 25 -6.49 12.87 13.33
N LEU A 26 -7.30 12.37 12.38
CA LEU A 26 -7.10 12.59 10.95
C LEU A 26 -7.05 14.08 10.59
N LYS A 27 -7.95 14.90 11.15
CA LYS A 27 -7.98 16.35 10.90
C LYS A 27 -6.65 17.01 11.26
N ASN A 28 -6.08 16.66 12.41
CA ASN A 28 -4.82 17.23 12.88
C ASN A 28 -3.66 16.74 12.01
N ARG A 29 -3.58 15.43 11.69
CA ARG A 29 -2.54 14.87 10.82
C ARG A 29 -2.58 15.50 9.42
N SER A 30 -3.75 15.60 8.78
CA SER A 30 -3.87 16.23 7.46
C SER A 30 -3.51 17.72 7.48
N SER A 31 -3.74 18.43 8.59
CA SER A 31 -3.38 19.84 8.71
C SER A 31 -1.87 20.09 8.75
N MET A 32 -1.07 19.08 9.15
CA MET A 32 0.39 19.19 9.24
C MET A 32 1.06 19.43 7.89
N TYR A 33 0.45 19.01 6.78
CA TYR A 33 0.97 19.27 5.43
C TYR A 33 0.92 20.76 5.03
N LYS A 34 0.21 21.61 5.78
CA LYS A 34 0.09 23.06 5.48
C LYS A 34 1.32 23.86 5.91
N ALA A 35 1.95 23.49 7.03
CA ALA A 35 3.12 24.21 7.55
C ALA A 35 4.40 23.55 7.06
N LYS A 36 5.31 24.30 6.43
CA LYS A 36 6.53 23.76 5.77
C LYS A 36 7.34 22.79 6.65
N LYS A 37 7.65 23.20 7.89
CA LYS A 37 8.41 22.37 8.85
C LYS A 37 7.70 21.05 9.18
N ASN A 38 6.38 21.09 9.34
CA ASN A 38 5.59 19.89 9.64
C ASN A 38 5.44 19.01 8.40
N ARG A 39 5.40 19.60 7.20
CA ARG A 39 5.37 18.87 5.94
C ARG A 39 6.63 18.04 5.73
N GLU A 40 7.82 18.62 5.95
CA GLU A 40 9.09 17.89 5.83
C GLU A 40 9.16 16.69 6.79
N LEU A 41 8.65 16.86 8.02
CA LEU A 41 8.52 15.76 8.98
C LEU A 41 7.56 14.68 8.49
N MET A 42 6.39 15.06 7.97
CA MET A 42 5.41 14.11 7.43
C MET A 42 5.96 13.36 6.22
N GLU A 43 6.61 14.04 5.28
CA GLU A 43 7.23 13.41 4.11
C GLU A 43 8.32 12.42 4.54
N SER A 44 9.10 12.72 5.57
CA SER A 44 10.09 11.79 6.11
C SER A 44 9.43 10.52 6.68
N GLN A 45 8.33 10.68 7.42
CA GLN A 45 7.55 9.56 7.96
C GLN A 45 6.91 8.71 6.86
N ASP A 46 6.23 9.35 5.91
CA ASP A 46 5.57 8.67 4.78
C ASP A 46 6.60 7.91 3.93
N ASN A 47 7.77 8.50 3.68
CA ASN A 47 8.85 7.84 2.95
C ASN A 47 9.40 6.62 3.70
N HIS A 48 9.48 6.68 5.03
CA HIS A 48 9.90 5.55 5.84
C HIS A 48 8.85 4.43 5.82
N GLU A 49 7.58 4.76 6.02
CA GLU A 49 6.46 3.81 5.94
C GLU A 49 6.39 3.15 4.55
N ASN A 50 6.53 3.92 3.46
CA ASN A 50 6.54 3.39 2.11
C ASN A 50 7.70 2.42 1.85
N LYS A 51 8.90 2.71 2.37
CA LYS A 51 10.05 1.77 2.28
C LYS A 51 9.78 0.46 2.99
N LEU A 52 9.14 0.50 4.17
CA LEU A 52 8.75 -0.72 4.88
C LEU A 52 7.73 -1.52 4.06
N LEU A 53 6.71 -0.87 3.50
CA LEU A 53 5.74 -1.52 2.63
C LEU A 53 6.40 -2.20 1.42
N LEU A 54 7.36 -1.53 0.78
CA LEU A 54 8.11 -2.10 -0.34
C LEU A 54 8.99 -3.30 0.07
N HIS A 55 9.57 -3.29 1.26
CA HIS A 55 10.37 -4.41 1.76
C HIS A 55 9.51 -5.62 2.15
N LEU A 56 8.32 -5.38 2.70
CA LEU A 56 7.44 -6.45 3.20
C LEU A 56 6.52 -7.02 2.13
N THR A 57 6.24 -6.26 1.08
CA THR A 57 5.42 -6.70 -0.04
C THR A 57 6.30 -7.44 -1.04
N HIS A 58 6.07 -8.73 -1.21
CA HIS A 58 6.77 -9.50 -2.24
C HIS A 58 6.36 -9.00 -3.63
N PRO A 59 7.31 -8.78 -4.56
CA PRO A 59 6.96 -8.45 -5.94
C PRO A 59 6.13 -9.57 -6.56
N LEU A 60 4.97 -9.21 -7.11
CA LEU A 60 4.13 -10.15 -7.85
C LEU A 60 4.85 -10.60 -9.12
N ARG A 61 4.81 -11.90 -9.37
CA ARG A 61 5.39 -12.52 -10.56
C ARG A 61 4.31 -12.67 -11.62
N ILE A 62 4.72 -12.86 -12.87
CA ILE A 62 3.81 -13.16 -13.99
C ILE A 62 2.89 -14.35 -13.66
N GLY A 63 3.37 -15.32 -12.89
CA GLY A 63 2.56 -16.47 -12.45
C GLY A 63 1.41 -16.10 -11.51
N ASP A 64 1.61 -15.10 -10.63
CA ASP A 64 0.58 -14.62 -9.70
C ASP A 64 -0.52 -13.88 -10.47
N CYS A 65 -0.13 -13.13 -11.51
CA CYS A 65 -1.03 -12.34 -12.38
C CYS A 65 -1.29 -13.01 -13.74
N ALA A 66 -1.17 -14.34 -13.84
CA ALA A 66 -1.13 -15.04 -15.12
C ALA A 66 -2.35 -14.77 -16.00
N GLY A 67 -3.53 -14.57 -15.38
CA GLY A 67 -4.79 -14.28 -16.06
C GLY A 67 -4.75 -13.01 -16.91
N GLY A 68 -4.16 -11.93 -16.39
CA GLY A 68 -4.00 -10.67 -17.13
C GLY A 68 -2.97 -10.74 -18.25
N HIS A 69 -1.97 -11.62 -18.12
CA HIS A 69 -0.90 -11.76 -19.09
C HIS A 69 -1.17 -12.72 -20.25
N ARG A 70 -2.27 -13.49 -20.22
CA ARG A 70 -2.67 -14.38 -21.32
C ARG A 70 -2.92 -13.57 -22.60
N LEU A 71 -2.60 -14.12 -23.77
CA LEU A 71 -2.68 -13.40 -25.04
C LEU A 71 -4.08 -12.84 -25.31
N GLU A 72 -5.12 -13.61 -24.99
CA GLU A 72 -6.52 -13.23 -25.13
C GLU A 72 -6.97 -12.08 -24.19
N ASN A 73 -6.19 -11.82 -23.13
CA ASN A 73 -6.49 -10.79 -22.13
C ASN A 73 -5.52 -9.62 -22.17
N ARG A 74 -4.31 -9.79 -22.71
CA ARG A 74 -3.26 -8.77 -22.73
C ARG A 74 -3.73 -7.44 -23.31
N GLY A 75 -4.49 -7.48 -24.41
CA GLY A 75 -5.02 -6.27 -25.07
C GLY A 75 -6.12 -5.54 -24.29
N LYS A 76 -6.61 -6.12 -23.19
CA LYS A 76 -7.59 -5.48 -22.29
C LYS A 76 -6.91 -4.61 -21.23
N ASN A 77 -5.60 -4.74 -21.05
CA ASN A 77 -4.82 -3.96 -20.09
C ASN A 77 -4.17 -2.78 -20.79
N ARG A 78 -4.26 -1.58 -20.18
CA ARG A 78 -3.63 -0.37 -20.70
C ARG A 78 -2.11 -0.43 -20.64
N ASP A 79 -1.56 -1.09 -19.63
CA ASP A 79 -0.12 -1.28 -19.41
C ASP A 79 0.15 -2.76 -19.12
N VAL A 80 1.25 -3.29 -19.68
CA VAL A 80 1.69 -4.67 -19.45
C VAL A 80 2.18 -4.89 -18.01
N MET A 81 2.65 -3.84 -17.34
CA MET A 81 3.13 -3.89 -15.96
C MET A 81 2.00 -3.73 -14.93
N VAL A 82 0.79 -3.35 -15.36
CA VAL A 82 -0.36 -3.15 -14.49
C VAL A 82 -1.46 -4.12 -14.89
N VAL A 83 -1.45 -5.28 -14.22
CA VAL A 83 -2.41 -6.35 -14.43
C VAL A 83 -3.02 -6.78 -13.08
N PRO A 84 -4.28 -7.26 -13.06
CA PRO A 84 -4.88 -7.85 -11.87
C PRO A 84 -4.17 -9.14 -11.43
#